data_AF-A0A9J6G8Z5-F1
#
_entry.id   AF-A0A9J6G8Z5-F1
#
_cell.length_a   1.000
_cell.length_b   1.000
_cell.length_c   1.000
_cell.angle_alpha   90.00
_cell.angle_beta   90.00
_cell.angle_gamma   90.00
#
_symmetry.space_group_name_H-M   'P 1'
#
loop_
_entity.id
_entity.type
_entity.pdbx_description
1 polymer ?
#
loop_
_entity_poly.entity_id
_entity_poly.type
_entity_poly.pdbx_seq_one_letter_code
_entity_poly.pdbx_strand_id
1 'polypeptide(L)'
;MGVAVQFFRDTPAASRYLIRQKDLKLNVEAMAWFLELMSNWCTIMSMQHPPIAPSLQNMDKCHSAIGPHKLVIETIQGMKAGGTAQWKQFQARLLVATAVVVQCHDNLLKSKGYEYFLTRRIFQGCLKNVFSVICLRKPAPNEDDMKCAPKLVCISQFLYTPTTTSYNAKKG
;
A
#
# COMPACT_ATOMS: atom_id res chain seq x y z
N MET A 1 8.16 -6.70 4.55
CA MET A 1 7.51 -5.37 4.49
C MET A 1 7.36 -4.73 5.87
N GLY A 2 6.99 -5.49 6.91
CA GLY A 2 6.77 -4.96 8.27
C GLY A 2 7.94 -4.18 8.88
N VAL A 3 9.17 -4.68 8.77
CA VAL A 3 10.36 -4.03 9.35
C VAL A 3 10.63 -2.64 8.77
N ALA A 4 10.49 -2.47 7.44
CA ALA A 4 10.71 -1.18 6.79
C ALA A 4 9.64 -0.14 7.17
N VAL A 5 8.37 -0.55 7.25
CA VAL A 5 7.27 0.33 7.69
C VAL A 5 7.46 0.74 9.16
N GLN A 6 7.87 -0.21 10.01
CA GLN A 6 8.16 0.06 11.41
C GLN A 6 9.33 1.04 11.58
N PHE A 7 10.38 0.88 10.76
CA PHE A 7 11.49 1.82 10.72
C PHE A 7 11.03 3.25 10.38
N PHE A 8 10.22 3.44 9.33
CA PHE A 8 9.73 4.78 8.97
C PHE A 8 8.85 5.42 10.05
N ARG A 9 8.10 4.61 10.81
CA ARG A 9 7.19 5.11 11.85
C ARG A 9 7.89 5.47 13.15
N ASP A 10 8.80 4.63 13.63
CA ASP A 10 9.33 4.72 15.00
C ASP A 10 10.62 5.57 15.06
N THR A 11 11.40 5.59 13.97
CA THR A 11 12.70 6.29 13.90
C THR A 11 12.62 7.82 13.99
N PRO A 12 11.61 8.52 13.43
CA PRO A 12 11.54 9.99 13.54
C PRO A 12 11.49 10.49 14.98
N ALA A 13 10.62 9.89 15.82
CA ALA A 13 10.45 10.29 17.21
C ALA A 13 11.70 10.00 18.05
N ALA A 14 12.31 8.82 17.86
CA ALA A 14 13.56 8.45 18.52
C ALA A 14 14.71 9.39 18.12
N SER A 15 14.78 9.76 16.84
CA SER A 15 15.80 10.67 16.32
C SER A 15 15.69 12.07 16.95
N ARG A 16 14.47 12.62 17.03
CA ARG A 16 14.21 13.91 17.68
C ARG A 16 14.48 13.90 19.18
N TYR A 17 14.18 12.80 19.86
CA TYR A 17 14.51 12.63 21.27
C TYR A 17 16.03 12.68 21.50
N LEU A 18 16.81 12.00 20.65
CA LEU A 18 18.27 12.01 20.73
C LEU A 18 18.89 13.37 20.38
N ILE A 19 18.34 14.10 19.41
CA ILE A 19 18.76 15.48 19.10
C ILE A 19 18.64 16.36 20.34
N ARG A 20 17.51 16.28 21.05
CA ARG A 20 17.25 17.06 22.27
C ARG A 20 18.19 16.73 23.43
N GLN A 21 18.74 15.51 23.47
CA GLN A 21 19.63 15.06 24.55
C GLN A 21 21.12 15.22 24.25
N LYS A 22 21.54 15.21 22.99
CA LYS A 22 22.97 15.04 22.62
C LYS A 22 23.51 16.07 21.62
N ASP A 23 22.79 17.17 21.38
CA ASP A 23 23.23 18.26 20.48
C ASP A 23 23.60 17.76 19.07
N LEU A 24 22.80 16.83 18.53
CA LEU A 24 23.01 16.29 17.18
C LEU A 24 22.51 17.26 16.09
N LYS A 25 23.34 17.39 15.04
CA LYS A 25 23.25 18.32 13.89
C LYS A 25 21.91 18.30 13.11
N LEU A 26 21.67 19.40 12.36
CA LEU A 26 20.58 19.66 11.39
C LEU A 26 20.26 18.47 10.45
N ASN A 27 21.26 17.68 10.04
CA ASN A 27 21.09 16.55 9.13
C ASN A 27 20.18 15.45 9.70
N VAL A 28 20.14 15.29 11.02
CA VAL A 28 19.30 14.28 11.69
C VAL A 28 17.84 14.73 11.70
N GLU A 29 17.58 16.03 11.83
CA GLU A 29 16.22 16.57 11.75
C GLU A 29 15.65 16.46 10.33
N ALA A 30 16.45 16.79 9.30
CA ALA A 30 16.04 16.61 7.91
C ALA A 30 15.72 15.14 7.58
N MET A 31 16.49 14.20 8.13
CA MET A 31 16.21 12.77 8.02
C MET A 31 14.92 12.39 8.75
N ALA A 32 14.73 12.83 10.00
CA ALA A 32 13.52 12.54 10.78
C ALA A 32 12.26 13.03 10.05
N TRP A 33 12.30 14.25 9.52
CA TRP A 33 11.23 14.81 8.69
C TRP A 33 10.95 13.97 7.44
N PHE A 34 11.99 13.56 6.70
CA PHE A 34 11.81 12.73 5.51
C PHE A 34 11.20 11.36 5.84
N LEU A 35 11.66 10.72 6.92
CA LEU A 35 11.12 9.44 7.37
C LEU A 35 9.64 9.55 7.77
N GLU A 36 9.26 10.65 8.42
CA GLU A 36 7.86 10.96 8.75
C GLU A 36 7.01 11.19 7.49
N LEU A 37 7.53 11.93 6.51
CA LEU A 37 6.88 12.12 5.20
C LEU A 37 6.60 10.76 4.52
N MET A 38 7.59 9.87 4.51
CA MET A 38 7.45 8.53 3.93
C MET A 38 6.53 7.61 4.74
N SER A 39 6.49 7.75 6.06
CA SER A 39 5.55 7.03 6.93
C SER A 39 4.10 7.41 6.65
N ASN A 40 3.84 8.72 6.53
CA ASN A 40 2.52 9.26 6.17
C ASN A 40 2.10 8.79 4.78
N TRP A 41 3.01 8.85 3.80
CA TRP A 41 2.77 8.32 2.47
C TRP A 41 2.44 6.82 2.50
N CYS A 42 3.20 5.99 3.22
CA CYS A 42 2.93 4.55 3.34
C CYS A 42 1.57 4.25 3.96
N THR A 43 1.18 5.03 4.98
CA THR A 43 -0.11 4.91 5.67
C THR A 43 -1.25 5.15 4.69
N ILE A 44 -1.16 6.21 3.89
CA ILE A 44 -2.21 6.54 2.93
C ILE A 44 -2.25 5.54 1.79
N MET A 45 -1.10 5.10 1.27
CA MET A 45 -1.03 4.06 0.24
C MET A 45 -1.58 2.71 0.71
N SER A 46 -1.69 2.49 2.01
CA SER A 46 -2.11 1.22 2.61
C SER A 46 -3.53 1.24 3.18
N MET A 47 -4.35 2.26 2.90
CA MET A 47 -5.70 2.38 3.47
C MET A 47 -6.66 1.29 2.97
N GLN A 48 -7.26 0.55 3.91
CA GLN A 48 -8.04 -0.66 3.64
C GLN A 48 -9.50 -0.56 4.08
N HIS A 49 -9.81 0.34 5.00
CA HIS A 49 -11.11 0.42 5.65
C HIS A 49 -11.77 1.79 5.42
N PRO A 50 -13.08 1.82 5.10
CA PRO A 50 -13.84 3.06 4.89
C PRO A 50 -13.71 4.15 5.98
N PRO A 51 -13.64 3.84 7.30
CA PRO A 51 -13.56 4.88 8.35
C PRO A 51 -12.28 5.72 8.30
N ILE A 52 -11.24 5.20 7.64
CA ILE A 52 -9.90 5.80 7.53
C ILE A 52 -9.68 6.36 6.12
N ALA A 53 -10.54 5.98 5.17
CA ALA A 53 -10.42 6.39 3.78
C ALA A 53 -10.78 7.88 3.63
N PRO A 54 -10.09 8.62 2.74
CA PRO A 54 -10.47 10.00 2.43
C PRO A 54 -11.89 9.99 1.86
N SER A 55 -12.82 10.58 2.60
CA SER A 55 -14.21 10.73 2.19
C SER A 55 -14.56 12.21 2.03
N LEU A 56 -15.45 12.51 1.08
CA LEU A 56 -15.96 13.87 0.87
C LEU A 56 -16.78 14.41 2.06
N GLN A 57 -17.26 13.52 2.93
CA GLN A 57 -17.97 13.90 4.16
C GLN A 57 -17.03 14.42 5.26
N ASN A 58 -15.71 14.24 5.09
CA ASN A 58 -14.70 14.72 6.04
C ASN A 58 -13.56 15.40 5.26
N MET A 59 -13.89 16.56 4.67
CA MET A 59 -13.01 17.35 3.79
C MET A 59 -11.64 17.64 4.42
N ASP A 60 -11.56 17.80 5.74
CA ASP A 60 -10.30 18.01 6.46
C ASP A 60 -9.40 16.76 6.43
N LYS A 61 -9.96 15.55 6.56
CA LYS A 61 -9.20 14.29 6.40
C LYS A 61 -8.81 14.03 4.95
N CYS A 62 -9.69 14.39 4.02
CA CYS A 62 -9.43 14.29 2.58
C CYS A 62 -8.30 15.22 2.15
N HIS A 63 -8.35 16.49 2.59
CA HIS A 63 -7.31 17.48 2.28
C HIS A 63 -5.99 17.18 2.99
N SER A 64 -6.06 16.74 4.25
CA SER A 64 -4.89 16.24 5.01
C SER A 64 -4.29 14.96 4.43
N ALA A 65 -5.06 14.15 3.68
CA ALA A 65 -4.54 12.99 2.97
C ALA A 65 -3.88 13.36 1.64
N ILE A 66 -4.39 14.35 0.89
CA ILE A 66 -3.83 14.71 -0.42
C ILE A 66 -2.60 15.63 -0.30
N GLY A 67 -2.60 16.57 0.64
CA GLY A 67 -1.50 17.53 0.85
C GLY A 67 -0.11 16.86 0.94
N PRO A 68 0.06 15.80 1.76
CA PRO A 68 1.30 15.04 1.85
C PRO A 68 1.76 14.40 0.54
N HIS A 69 0.87 14.05 -0.40
CA HIS A 69 1.28 13.43 -1.67
C HIS A 69 1.93 14.43 -2.63
N LYS A 70 1.46 15.68 -2.67
CA LYS A 70 2.11 16.73 -3.45
C LYS A 70 3.50 17.03 -2.89
N LEU A 71 3.61 17.10 -1.57
CA LEU A 71 4.89 17.26 -0.88
C LEU A 71 5.85 16.09 -1.17
N VAL A 72 5.36 14.84 -1.20
CA VAL A 72 6.16 13.68 -1.63
C VAL A 72 6.63 13.83 -3.06
N ILE A 73 5.76 14.25 -3.99
CA ILE A 73 6.14 14.46 -5.39
C ILE A 73 7.26 15.49 -5.50
N GLU A 74 7.06 16.67 -4.91
CA GLU A 74 8.03 17.78 -4.93
C GLU A 74 9.37 17.37 -4.29
N THR A 75 9.31 16.72 -3.13
CA THR A 75 10.50 16.26 -2.41
C THR A 75 11.29 15.25 -3.25
N ILE A 76 10.62 14.25 -3.83
CA ILE A 76 11.29 13.19 -4.59
C ILE A 76 11.84 13.71 -5.92
N GLN A 77 11.20 14.71 -6.53
CA GLN A 77 11.70 15.38 -7.73
C GLN A 77 12.94 16.23 -7.45
N GLY A 78 12.98 16.93 -6.31
CA GLY A 78 14.13 17.75 -5.90
C GLY A 78 15.28 16.97 -5.29
N MET A 79 15.04 15.73 -4.84
CA MET A 79 16.04 14.92 -4.13
C MET A 79 17.05 14.30 -5.10
N LYS A 80 18.34 14.40 -4.74
CA LYS A 80 19.42 13.60 -5.35
C LYS A 80 19.59 12.31 -4.55
N ALA A 81 19.61 11.16 -5.23
CA ALA A 81 19.67 9.86 -4.59
C ALA A 81 21.00 9.14 -4.84
N GLY A 82 21.80 8.96 -3.78
CA GLY A 82 23.09 8.28 -3.81
C GLY A 82 24.28 9.24 -4.03
N GLY A 83 25.47 8.67 -4.20
CA GLY A 83 26.72 9.44 -4.41
C GLY A 83 26.82 10.11 -5.77
N THR A 84 25.96 9.73 -6.72
CA THR A 84 25.82 10.40 -8.02
C THR A 84 24.47 11.10 -8.09
N ALA A 85 24.42 12.29 -8.68
CA ALA A 85 23.18 13.06 -8.86
C ALA A 85 22.23 12.47 -9.93
N GLN A 86 22.36 11.18 -10.21
CA GLN A 86 21.56 10.48 -11.22
C GLN A 86 20.23 10.01 -10.64
N TRP A 87 19.20 10.11 -11.46
CA TRP A 87 17.88 9.63 -11.12
C TRP A 87 17.88 8.11 -10.90
N LYS A 88 17.31 7.67 -9.78
CA LYS A 88 17.17 6.25 -9.46
C LYS A 88 15.78 5.75 -9.82
N GLN A 89 15.67 4.47 -10.19
CA GLN A 89 14.40 3.87 -10.60
C GLN A 89 13.31 3.96 -9.52
N PHE A 90 13.66 3.93 -8.23
CA PHE A 90 12.69 4.06 -7.15
C PHE A 90 12.00 5.42 -7.15
N GLN A 91 12.69 6.51 -7.54
CA GLN A 91 12.13 7.85 -7.60
C GLN A 91 11.01 7.91 -8.64
N ALA A 92 11.27 7.37 -9.84
CA ALA A 92 10.26 7.27 -10.89
C ALA A 92 9.05 6.43 -10.45
N ARG A 93 9.28 5.26 -9.81
CA ARG A 93 8.20 4.40 -9.31
C ARG A 93 7.35 5.10 -8.26
N LEU A 94 7.99 5.80 -7.33
CA LEU A 94 7.33 6.51 -6.24
C LEU A 94 6.47 7.67 -6.78
N LEU A 95 6.98 8.42 -7.75
CA LEU A 95 6.25 9.49 -8.42
C LEU A 95 5.04 8.99 -9.18
N VAL A 96 5.21 7.95 -10.01
CA VAL A 96 4.10 7.39 -10.79
C VAL A 96 3.03 6.83 -9.87
N ALA A 97 3.41 6.05 -8.86
CA ALA A 97 2.45 5.50 -7.90
C ALA A 97 1.65 6.61 -7.19
N THR A 98 2.33 7.68 -6.77
CA THR A 98 1.70 8.81 -6.10
C THR A 98 0.77 9.59 -7.02
N ALA A 99 1.22 9.87 -8.25
CA ALA A 99 0.42 10.58 -9.26
C ALA A 99 -0.86 9.81 -9.61
N VAL A 100 -0.76 8.49 -9.81
CA VAL A 100 -1.92 7.64 -10.10
C VAL A 100 -2.94 7.69 -8.96
N VAL A 101 -2.49 7.59 -7.70
CA VAL A 101 -3.39 7.66 -6.55
C VAL A 101 -4.10 9.01 -6.46
N VAL A 102 -3.39 10.11 -6.66
CA VAL A 102 -3.99 11.47 -6.67
C VAL A 102 -5.00 11.61 -7.80
N GLN A 103 -4.67 11.16 -9.01
CA GLN A 103 -5.59 11.21 -10.15
C GLN A 103 -6.82 10.33 -9.95
N CYS A 104 -6.65 9.10 -9.44
CA CYS A 104 -7.76 8.22 -9.10
C CYS A 104 -8.65 8.84 -8.02
N HIS A 105 -8.05 9.42 -6.99
CA HIS A 105 -8.77 10.10 -5.93
C HIS A 105 -9.62 11.24 -6.49
N ASP A 106 -9.03 12.14 -7.29
CA ASP A 106 -9.75 13.27 -7.89
C ASP A 106 -10.86 12.80 -8.83
N ASN A 107 -10.60 11.82 -9.70
CA ASN A 107 -11.61 11.32 -10.63
C ASN A 107 -12.76 10.60 -9.92
N LEU A 108 -12.45 9.72 -8.96
CA LEU A 108 -13.47 8.91 -8.27
C LEU A 108 -14.29 9.75 -7.31
N LEU A 109 -13.66 10.57 -6.47
CA LEU A 109 -14.40 11.36 -5.49
C LEU A 109 -15.04 12.58 -6.14
N LYS A 110 -14.29 13.41 -6.87
CA LYS A 110 -14.82 14.69 -7.39
C LYS A 110 -15.66 14.51 -8.65
N SER A 111 -15.19 13.73 -9.63
CA SER A 111 -15.90 13.60 -10.91
C SER A 111 -17.04 12.58 -10.88
N LYS A 112 -16.87 11.48 -10.13
CA LYS A 112 -17.87 10.38 -10.08
C LYS A 112 -18.71 10.35 -8.81
N GLY A 113 -18.41 11.19 -7.81
CA GLY A 113 -19.20 11.31 -6.59
C GLY A 113 -19.12 10.10 -5.65
N TYR A 114 -18.07 9.29 -5.72
CA TYR A 114 -17.88 8.21 -4.75
C TYR A 114 -17.65 8.78 -3.34
N GLU A 115 -18.17 8.10 -2.33
CA GLU A 115 -18.05 8.55 -0.95
C GLU A 115 -16.61 8.42 -0.42
N TYR A 116 -15.89 7.37 -0.80
CA TYR A 116 -14.53 7.09 -0.33
C TYR A 116 -13.71 6.33 -1.36
N PHE A 117 -12.38 6.35 -1.19
CA PHE A 117 -11.42 5.64 -2.05
C PHE A 117 -10.42 4.81 -1.25
N LEU A 118 -10.34 3.50 -1.55
CA LEU A 118 -9.43 2.55 -0.89
C LEU A 118 -8.16 2.34 -1.72
N THR A 119 -7.13 3.12 -1.42
CA THR A 119 -5.82 3.11 -2.12
C THR A 119 -5.13 1.74 -2.11
N ARG A 120 -5.32 0.91 -1.07
CA ARG A 120 -4.69 -0.42 -0.99
C ARG A 120 -5.06 -1.32 -2.19
N ARG A 121 -6.23 -1.09 -2.80
CA ARG A 121 -6.72 -1.89 -3.95
C ARG A 121 -5.94 -1.65 -5.24
N ILE A 122 -5.17 -0.57 -5.34
CA ILE A 122 -4.31 -0.30 -6.51
C ILE A 122 -3.05 -1.18 -6.48
N PHE A 123 -2.60 -1.57 -5.30
CA PHE A 123 -1.34 -2.29 -5.16
C PHE A 123 -1.50 -3.78 -5.43
N GLN A 124 -0.42 -4.38 -5.94
CA GLN A 124 -0.31 -5.81 -6.24
C GLN A 124 -0.33 -6.73 -4.98
N GLY A 125 -0.72 -6.22 -3.81
CA GLY A 125 -0.78 -7.00 -2.57
C GLY A 125 -1.70 -8.21 -2.68
N CYS A 126 -2.88 -8.03 -3.28
CA CYS A 126 -3.82 -9.13 -3.50
C CYS A 126 -3.24 -10.21 -4.42
N LEU A 127 -2.58 -9.80 -5.51
CA LEU A 127 -1.94 -10.73 -6.43
C LEU A 127 -0.80 -11.51 -5.76
N LYS A 128 0.03 -10.83 -4.95
CA LYS A 128 1.08 -11.48 -4.15
C LYS A 128 0.50 -12.51 -3.19
N ASN A 129 -0.63 -12.22 -2.55
CA ASN A 129 -1.30 -13.18 -1.66
C ASN A 129 -1.77 -14.42 -2.43
N VAL A 130 -2.31 -14.26 -3.65
CA VAL A 130 -2.67 -15.40 -4.51
C VAL A 130 -1.44 -16.24 -4.85
N PHE A 131 -0.33 -15.61 -5.24
CA PHE A 131 0.93 -16.32 -5.46
C PHE A 131 1.45 -17.01 -4.20
N SER A 132 1.32 -16.39 -3.03
CA SER A 132 1.67 -17.04 -1.76
C SER A 132 0.85 -18.32 -1.55
N VAL A 133 -0.46 -18.29 -1.80
CA VAL A 133 -1.32 -19.49 -1.69
C VAL A 133 -0.89 -20.59 -2.67
N ILE A 134 -0.52 -20.23 -3.91
CA ILE A 134 0.00 -21.21 -4.89
C ILE A 134 1.33 -21.79 -4.39
N CYS A 135 2.23 -20.93 -3.92
CA CYS A 135 3.56 -21.33 -3.44
C CYS A 135 3.53 -22.10 -2.11
N LEU A 136 2.45 -22.02 -1.32
CA LEU A 136 2.26 -22.86 -0.12
C LEU A 136 2.18 -24.35 -0.49
N ARG A 137 1.62 -24.69 -1.66
CA ARG A 137 1.59 -26.07 -2.15
C ARG A 137 2.96 -26.52 -2.66
N LYS A 138 3.68 -25.62 -3.32
CA LYS A 138 5.01 -25.88 -3.86
C LYS A 138 5.82 -24.58 -3.94
N PRO A 139 6.94 -24.46 -3.20
CA PRO A 139 7.71 -23.20 -3.12
C PRO A 139 8.19 -22.67 -4.47
N ALA A 140 8.51 -23.56 -5.42
CA ALA A 140 8.87 -23.24 -6.80
C ALA A 140 7.95 -24.00 -7.76
N PRO A 141 6.78 -23.43 -8.09
CA PRO A 141 5.83 -24.07 -9.00
C PRO A 141 6.41 -24.17 -10.42
N ASN A 142 6.16 -25.28 -11.11
CA ASN A 142 6.46 -25.37 -12.54
C ASN A 142 5.31 -24.75 -13.36
N GLU A 143 5.42 -24.81 -14.69
CA GLU A 143 4.42 -24.23 -15.59
C GLU A 143 3.02 -24.84 -15.38
N ASP A 144 2.93 -26.16 -15.19
CA ASP A 144 1.66 -26.85 -14.98
C ASP A 144 1.02 -26.49 -13.64
N ASP A 145 1.82 -26.35 -12.59
CA ASP A 145 1.36 -25.88 -11.29
C ASP A 145 0.77 -24.47 -11.39
N MET A 146 1.43 -23.58 -12.15
CA MET A 146 0.94 -22.21 -12.38
C MET A 146 -0.30 -22.16 -13.28
N LYS A 147 -0.56 -23.17 -14.12
CA LYS A 147 -1.79 -23.27 -14.92
C LYS A 147 -2.95 -23.87 -14.10
N CYS A 148 -2.69 -24.89 -13.31
CA CYS A 148 -3.71 -25.68 -12.62
C CYS A 148 -4.12 -25.08 -11.27
N ALA A 149 -3.16 -24.54 -10.50
CA ALA A 149 -3.46 -24.01 -9.16
C ALA A 149 -4.41 -22.81 -9.18
N PRO A 150 -4.26 -21.79 -10.07
CA PRO A 150 -5.24 -20.70 -10.16
C PRO A 150 -6.62 -21.19 -10.58
N LYS A 151 -6.70 -22.16 -11.52
CA LYS A 151 -7.99 -22.73 -11.95
C LYS A 151 -8.73 -23.35 -10.76
N LEU A 152 -8.03 -24.15 -9.95
CA LEU A 152 -8.62 -24.76 -8.76
C LEU A 152 -9.06 -23.72 -7.73
N VAL A 153 -8.28 -22.65 -7.51
CA VAL A 153 -8.66 -21.55 -6.60
C VAL A 153 -9.90 -20.82 -7.10
N CYS A 154 -9.99 -20.54 -8.40
CA CYS A 154 -11.19 -19.92 -8.97
C CYS A 154 -12.41 -20.84 -8.84
N ILE A 155 -12.27 -22.10 -9.25
CA ILE A 155 -13.34 -23.09 -9.18
C ILE A 155 -13.86 -23.22 -7.73
N SER A 156 -12.98 -23.33 -6.74
CA SER A 156 -13.40 -23.46 -5.33
C SER A 156 -14.09 -22.22 -4.77
N GLN A 157 -13.73 -21.01 -5.23
CA GLN A 157 -14.37 -19.76 -4.78
C GLN A 157 -15.77 -19.55 -5.36
N PHE A 158 -16.01 -20.05 -6.58
CA PHE A 158 -17.29 -19.87 -7.28
C PHE A 158 -18.16 -21.13 -7.27
N LEU A 159 -17.69 -22.25 -6.70
CA LEU A 159 -18.51 -23.42 -6.46
C LEU A 159 -19.52 -23.11 -5.35
N TYR A 160 -20.74 -22.81 -5.76
CA TYR A 160 -21.89 -22.83 -4.88
C TYR A 160 -22.29 -24.29 -4.63
N THR A 161 -22.03 -24.82 -3.44
CA THR A 161 -22.67 -26.06 -2.97
C THR A 161 -23.95 -25.71 -2.23
N PRO A 162 -25.15 -25.97 -2.80
CA PRO A 162 -26.39 -25.80 -2.07
C PRO A 162 -26.38 -26.70 -0.84
N THR A 163 -26.71 -26.16 0.33
CA THR A 163 -26.82 -26.89 1.61
C THR A 163 -27.94 -27.93 1.64
N THR A 164 -28.77 -28.00 0.60
CA THR A 164 -29.95 -28.87 0.51
C THR A 164 -29.78 -30.06 -0.45
N THR A 165 -28.57 -30.41 -0.88
CA THR A 165 -28.37 -31.61 -1.69
C THR A 165 -28.57 -32.87 -0.85
N SER A 166 -29.78 -33.41 -0.91
CA SER A 166 -30.26 -34.62 -0.25
C SER A 166 -29.69 -35.91 -0.86
N TYR A 167 -28.36 -36.03 -0.88
CA TYR A 167 -27.68 -37.29 -1.19
C TYR A 167 -27.03 -37.86 0.07
N ASN A 168 -27.84 -38.18 1.08
CA ASN A 168 -27.53 -39.16 2.11
C ASN A 168 -28.80 -39.57 2.87
N ALA A 169 -29.50 -40.57 2.34
CA ALA A 169 -30.17 -41.63 3.10
C ALA A 169 -30.80 -42.64 2.14
N LYS A 170 -29.97 -43.36 1.36
CA LYS A 170 -30.40 -44.70 0.94
C LYS A 170 -30.31 -45.59 2.18
N LYS A 171 -31.44 -45.77 2.87
CA LYS A 171 -31.62 -46.81 3.87
C LYS A 171 -31.51 -48.16 3.16
N GLY A 172 -30.56 -48.98 3.59
CA GLY A 172 -30.61 -50.43 3.41
C GLY A 172 -31.59 -51.06 4.38
#